data_AF-A0A7D7PA24-F1
#
_entry.id   AF-A0A7D7PA24-F1
#
_cell.length_a   1.000
_cell.length_b   1.000
_cell.length_c   1.000
_cell.angle_alpha   90.00
_cell.angle_beta   90.00
_cell.angle_gamma   90.00
#
_symmetry.space_group_name_H-M   'P 1'
#
loop_
_entity.id
_entity.type
_entity.pdbx_description
1 polymer ?
#
loop_
_entity_poly.entity_id
_entity_poly.type
_entity_poly.pdbx_seq_one_letter_code
_entity_poly.pdbx_strand_id
1 'polypeptide(L)' 'MLISYRGERQAKLTPEQWAQAGRLIASGVPRQKVAIIYDVGISTLYKKFSVGDK' A
#
# COMPACT_ATOMS: atom_id res chain seq x y z
N MET A 1 11.71 -1.17 -23.19
CA MET A 1 10.62 -1.43 -22.22
C MET A 1 10.40 -0.12 -21.47
N LEU A 2 9.35 0.62 -21.83
CA LEU A 2 9.13 2.01 -21.40
C LEU A 2 8.70 2.06 -19.93
N ILE A 3 9.49 2.71 -19.06
CA ILE A 3 9.00 3.18 -17.76
C ILE A 3 8.72 4.67 -17.85
N SER A 4 7.43 4.98 -17.78
CA SER A 4 6.85 6.31 -17.85
C SER A 4 7.12 7.05 -16.53
N TYR A 5 8.04 8.01 -16.52
CA TYR A 5 8.29 8.87 -15.36
C TYR A 5 7.27 10.02 -15.34
N ARG A 6 6.01 9.70 -15.02
CA ARG A 6 4.99 10.71 -14.81
C ARG A 6 5.25 11.38 -13.45
N GLY A 7 5.58 12.66 -13.49
CA GLY A 7 5.93 13.48 -12.33
C GLY A 7 4.77 13.67 -11.37
N GLU A 8 4.55 12.68 -10.52
CA GLU A 8 3.59 12.74 -9.42
C GLU A 8 4.40 12.93 -8.14
N ARG A 9 4.09 13.98 -7.35
CA ARG A 9 4.69 14.25 -6.03
C ARG A 9 4.94 12.92 -5.34
N GLN A 10 6.20 12.61 -5.07
CA GLN A 10 6.66 11.29 -4.66
C GLN A 10 5.89 10.83 -3.41
N ALA A 11 4.73 10.21 -3.64
CA ALA A 11 4.02 9.50 -2.61
C ALA A 11 4.99 8.41 -2.19
N LYS A 12 5.25 8.26 -0.88
CA LYS A 12 6.19 7.27 -0.35
C LYS A 12 5.97 5.84 -0.89
N LEU A 13 4.81 5.58 -1.49
CA LEU A 13 4.41 4.35 -2.15
C LEU A 13 3.88 4.62 -3.56
N THR A 14 4.38 3.88 -4.54
CA THR A 14 3.80 3.83 -5.89
C THR A 14 2.46 3.10 -5.87
N PRO A 15 1.54 3.38 -6.82
CA PRO A 15 0.27 2.67 -6.93
C PRO A 15 0.44 1.15 -7.07
N GLU A 16 1.53 0.69 -7.68
CA GLU A 16 1.86 -0.74 -7.78
C GLU A 16 2.23 -1.34 -6.41
N GLN A 17 3.01 -0.63 -5.59
CA GLN A 17 3.30 -1.07 -4.23
C GLN A 17 2.04 -1.09 -3.36
N TRP A 18 1.12 -0.15 -3.55
CA TRP A 18 -0.21 -0.22 -2.93
C TRP A 18 -0.98 -1.46 -3.34
N ALA A 19 -1.00 -1.81 -4.63
CA ALA A 19 -1.65 -3.03 -5.11
C ALA A 19 -1.02 -4.29 -4.49
N GLN A 20 0.30 -4.33 -4.33
CA GLN A 20 1.00 -5.44 -3.70
C GLN A 20 0.73 -5.52 -2.19
N ALA A 21 0.76 -4.39 -1.48
CA ALA A 21 0.40 -4.31 -0.08
C ALA A 21 -1.04 -4.79 0.17
N GLY A 22 -1.98 -4.41 -0.71
CA GLY A 22 -3.37 -4.89 -0.66
C GLY A 22 -3.48 -6.40 -0.82
N ARG A 23 -2.72 -7.01 -1.73
CA ARG A 23 -2.68 -8.48 -1.91
C ARG A 23 -2.14 -9.19 -0.67
N LEU A 24 -1.11 -8.64 -0.02
CA LEU A 24 -0.57 -9.19 1.23
C LEU A 24 -1.61 -9.13 2.35
N ILE A 25 -2.30 -8.00 2.49
CA ILE A 25 -3.36 -7.84 3.50
C ILE A 25 -4.53 -8.81 3.22
N ALA A 26 -4.93 -8.97 1.95
CA ALA A 26 -5.97 -9.92 1.53
C ALA A 26 -5.55 -11.39 1.75
N SER A 27 -4.26 -11.69 1.61
CA SER A 27 -3.68 -13.00 1.91
C SER A 27 -3.63 -13.31 3.42
N GLY A 28 -4.06 -12.39 4.29
CA GLY A 28 -4.04 -12.55 5.74
C GLY A 28 -2.75 -12.08 6.42
N VAL A 29 -1.85 -11.40 5.70
CA VAL A 29 -0.66 -10.81 6.32
C VAL A 29 -1.07 -9.66 7.25
N PRO A 30 -0.55 -9.61 8.50
CA PRO A 30 -0.90 -8.56 9.43
C PRO A 30 -0.45 -7.19 8.90
N ARG A 31 -1.36 -6.21 9.02
CA ARG A 31 -1.15 -4.82 8.58
C ARG A 31 0.10 -4.17 9.20
N GLN A 32 0.47 -4.57 10.42
CA GLN A 32 1.71 -4.16 11.08
C GLN A 32 2.96 -4.57 10.29
N LYS A 33 2.99 -5.78 9.74
CA LYS A 33 4.13 -6.30 8.98
C LYS A 33 4.23 -5.59 7.63
N VAL A 34 3.08 -5.35 6.99
CA VAL A 34 2.99 -4.56 5.74
C VAL A 34 3.44 -3.12 5.97
N ALA A 35 3.07 -2.50 7.09
CA ALA A 35 3.50 -1.16 7.49
C ALA A 35 5.03 -1.05 7.59
N ILE A 36 5.69 -2.04 8.19
CA ILE A 36 7.15 -2.10 8.31
C ILE A 36 7.82 -2.29 6.94
N ILE A 37 7.31 -3.20 6.10
CA ILE A 37 7.90 -3.51 4.78
C ILE A 37 7.91 -2.28 3.86
N TYR A 38 6.88 -1.45 3.96
CA TYR A 38 6.67 -0.31 3.07
C TYR A 38 6.95 1.05 3.72
N ASP A 39 7.48 1.07 4.95
CA ASP A 39 7.69 2.28 5.77
C ASP A 39 6.44 3.20 5.81
N VAL A 40 5.27 2.60 5.97
CA VAL A 40 4.01 3.34 6.03
C VAL A 40 3.30 3.18 7.35
N GLY A 41 2.71 4.28 7.83
CA GLY A 41 1.88 4.25 9.01
C GLY A 41 0.71 3.27 8.86
N ILE A 42 0.45 2.50 9.92
CA ILE A 42 -0.71 1.59 10.01
C ILE A 42 -2.01 2.37 9.76
N SER A 43 -2.07 3.63 10.20
CA SER A 43 -3.19 4.56 9.95
C SER A 43 -3.44 4.79 8.45
N THR A 44 -2.39 4.84 7.64
CA THR A 44 -2.49 4.99 6.17
C THR A 44 -3.03 3.71 5.55
N LEU A 45 -2.59 2.54 6.03
CA LEU A 45 -3.13 1.25 5.60
C LEU A 45 -4.61 1.11 5.97
N TYR A 46 -5.02 1.55 7.17
CA TYR A 46 -6.44 1.56 7.56
C TYR A 46 -7.29 2.48 6.68
N LYS A 47 -6.80 3.69 6.35
CA LYS A 47 -7.53 4.60 5.44
C LYS A 47 -7.67 4.06 4.02
N LYS A 48 -6.67 3.32 3.53
CA LYS A 48 -6.66 2.78 2.15
C LYS A 48 -7.34 1.42 2.02
N PHE A 49 -7.26 0.60 3.06
CA PHE A 49 -7.82 -0.76 3.12
C PHE A 49 -8.77 -0.88 4.31
N SER A 50 -9.75 0.03 4.38
CA SER A 50 -10.70 0.10 5.48
C SER A 50 -11.40 -1.26 5.64
N VAL A 51 -11.31 -1.83 6.84
CA VAL A 51 -12.01 -3.07 7.20
C VAL A 51 -13.45 -2.71 7.49
N GLY A 52 -14.27 -2.68 6.45
CA GLY A 52 -15.68 -2.36 6.58
C GLY A 52 -16.14 -1.51 5.41
N ASP A 53 -16.53 -2.19 4.35
CA ASP A 53 -17.92 -2.07 3.93
C ASP A 53 -18.42 -3.51 3.75
N LYS A 54 -19.52 -3.81 4.42
CA LYS A 54 -20.16 -5.11 4.43
C LYS A 54 -21.23 -5.09 3.35
#